data_AF-A0A938RUX6-F1
#
_entry.id   AF-A0A938RUX6-F1
#
_cell.length_a   1.000
_cell.length_b   1.000
_cell.length_c   1.000
_cell.angle_alpha   90.00
_cell.angle_beta   90.00
_cell.angle_gamma   90.00
#
_symmetry.space_group_name_H-M   'P 1'
#
loop_
_entity.id
_entity.type
_entity.pdbx_description
1 polymer ?
#
loop_
_entity_poly.entity_id
_entity_poly.type
_entity_poly.pdbx_seq_one_letter_code
_entity_poly.pdbx_strand_id
1 'polypeptide(L)'
;MASFLINTNGVVSAMTLRDDTVVVIGRARDADVHLDDPSLSRRHCEVRKHQGLWVLRDLGSFNGTYCNNLAISEHKLQHDDQVQLGMSVLTFQLSPDERRQMSGLFGTDPHGDTAELSRRLRNFMFLLDIAKAVSGELDTRKLLELVVEKGIGLTNAERGFLIRFNDGDHTFEVARNRAWQPIEAPEKKISRSVIANVFQTGEPVLTIDAQSDLAGMSQTIAALEIWSLMCAPLKVKERVIGCIYVDSSVAEQEFSQESLNLLQAFADQAAIAIENATLYQQMQQSREAEKHVRQVFQKYVPKDVVQRALKISDGGRLSSKQVATVLFSDIRGFTSISERMEPEEVVAFLNDYLQRMVAIVFDEGGIVDKFIGDAVMAVFGAPIERPDDAARAVRAGMRMLEELDKFNAEQANRGGVHIRIGIGIHTGRLIAGNIGSDRKMEYTVIGDTVNIASRVQDLTKEFGVELIITQGCYEATGKAVPVRPLPPVHVKGKELPLTVFEVPRPGSADEDDDNDDELSVGDDNPDRATVERAVLPIAGGHFDAPTVPKQEAVSGDLDGPTLARPLPRPPAHTQLPTHVPPLQGVRSPPRTPTAYGSGASLSQAPTVPA
;
A
#
# COMPACT_ATOMS: atom_id res chain seq x y z
N MET A 1 20.38 70.14 -12.25
CA MET A 1 19.78 69.74 -13.52
C MET A 1 19.52 68.26 -13.51
N ALA A 2 18.28 67.86 -13.77
CA ALA A 2 17.90 66.46 -13.93
C ALA A 2 17.87 66.09 -15.42
N SER A 3 18.17 64.84 -15.74
CA SER A 3 18.11 64.34 -17.11
C SER A 3 17.69 62.89 -17.19
N PHE A 4 16.98 62.52 -18.26
CA PHE A 4 16.82 61.13 -18.65
C PHE A 4 17.89 60.74 -19.68
N LEU A 5 18.58 59.62 -19.43
CA LEU A 5 19.31 58.92 -20.45
C LEU A 5 18.35 57.96 -21.15
N ILE A 6 18.08 58.20 -22.41
CA ILE A 6 17.18 57.41 -23.25
C ILE A 6 18.04 56.42 -24.03
N ASN A 7 17.83 55.11 -23.82
CA ASN A 7 18.46 54.09 -24.64
C ASN A 7 17.43 53.52 -25.61
N THR A 8 17.55 53.89 -26.89
CA THR A 8 16.70 53.37 -27.97
C THR A 8 17.60 52.81 -29.05
N ASN A 9 17.47 51.50 -29.33
CA ASN A 9 18.24 50.77 -30.36
C ASN A 9 19.77 50.96 -30.25
N GLY A 10 20.31 51.09 -29.04
CA GLY A 10 21.76 51.23 -28.79
C GLY A 10 22.30 52.67 -28.91
N VAL A 11 21.45 53.66 -29.22
CA VAL A 11 21.82 55.07 -29.20
C VAL A 11 21.39 55.68 -27.86
N VAL A 12 22.35 56.19 -27.08
CA VAL A 12 22.10 56.88 -25.82
C VAL A 12 21.96 58.37 -26.09
N SER A 13 20.77 58.92 -25.84
CA SER A 13 20.52 60.36 -25.90
C SER A 13 20.18 60.89 -24.51
N ALA A 14 20.71 62.06 -24.14
CA ALA A 14 20.42 62.69 -22.86
C ALA A 14 19.37 63.79 -23.06
N MET A 15 18.30 63.75 -22.27
CA MET A 15 17.28 64.79 -22.26
C MET A 15 17.30 65.52 -20.91
N THR A 16 17.49 66.85 -20.93
CA THR A 16 17.46 67.67 -19.73
C THR A 16 16.03 68.08 -19.36
N LEU A 17 15.67 67.89 -18.10
CA LEU A 17 14.40 68.32 -17.52
C LEU A 17 14.59 69.69 -16.86
N ARG A 18 13.60 70.58 -17.02
CA ARG A 18 13.60 71.93 -16.43
C ARG A 18 12.51 72.04 -15.37
N ASP A 19 12.79 72.83 -14.33
CA ASP A 19 12.01 72.87 -13.09
C ASP A 19 10.54 73.31 -13.27
N ASP A 20 10.26 74.20 -14.24
CA ASP A 20 8.92 74.78 -14.44
C ASP A 20 8.12 74.13 -15.58
N THR A 21 8.58 72.99 -16.11
CA THR A 21 7.94 72.32 -17.25
C THR A 21 7.42 70.94 -16.88
N VAL A 22 6.15 70.69 -17.21
CA VAL A 22 5.61 69.33 -17.29
C VAL A 22 6.08 68.75 -18.62
N VAL A 23 6.82 67.64 -18.56
CA VAL A 23 7.37 66.96 -19.73
C VAL A 23 6.55 65.71 -19.99
N VAL A 24 5.91 65.63 -21.16
CA VAL A 24 5.10 64.48 -21.55
C VAL A 24 5.88 63.58 -22.48
N ILE A 25 5.95 62.29 -22.13
CA ILE A 25 6.65 61.27 -22.90
C ILE A 25 5.62 60.39 -23.62
N GLY A 26 5.80 60.16 -24.91
CA GLY A 26 4.86 59.32 -25.67
C GLY A 26 5.24 59.09 -27.13
N ARG A 27 4.41 58.29 -27.80
CA ARG A 27 4.60 57.92 -29.22
C ARG A 27 4.20 59.03 -30.19
N ALA A 28 3.39 59.99 -29.78
CA ALA A 28 2.93 61.04 -30.69
C ALA A 28 3.99 62.15 -30.86
N ARG A 29 4.01 62.80 -32.03
CA ARG A 29 5.01 63.84 -32.35
C ARG A 29 4.77 65.18 -31.63
N ASP A 30 3.62 65.32 -30.99
CA ASP A 30 3.22 66.44 -30.15
C ASP A 30 3.56 66.22 -28.66
N ALA A 31 4.15 65.08 -28.30
CA ALA A 31 4.74 64.87 -26.98
C ALA A 31 6.09 65.60 -26.88
N ASP A 32 6.40 66.13 -25.70
CA ASP A 32 7.68 66.82 -25.44
C ASP A 32 8.87 65.87 -25.63
N VAL A 33 8.66 64.59 -25.36
CA VAL A 33 9.58 63.49 -25.69
C VAL A 33 8.89 62.51 -26.60
N HIS A 34 9.23 62.59 -27.89
CA HIS A 34 8.80 61.64 -28.88
C HIS A 34 9.71 60.41 -28.86
N LEU A 35 9.13 59.26 -28.51
CA LEU A 35 9.78 57.95 -28.64
C LEU A 35 9.07 57.15 -29.73
N ASP A 36 9.81 56.78 -30.78
CA ASP A 36 9.28 55.99 -31.90
C ASP A 36 9.22 54.50 -31.54
N ASP A 37 8.39 54.19 -30.53
CA ASP A 37 8.16 52.85 -30.01
C ASP A 37 6.67 52.50 -30.18
N PRO A 38 6.33 51.50 -31.03
CA PRO A 38 4.94 51.10 -31.29
C PRO A 38 4.17 50.67 -30.04
N SER A 39 4.87 50.24 -28.99
CA SER A 39 4.27 49.80 -27.74
C SER A 39 3.90 50.94 -26.78
N LEU A 40 4.22 52.20 -27.12
CA LEU A 40 3.86 53.37 -26.31
C LEU A 40 2.51 53.95 -26.74
N SER A 41 1.76 54.42 -25.73
CA SER A 41 0.59 55.27 -25.95
C SER A 41 1.01 56.63 -26.52
N ARG A 42 0.08 57.31 -27.22
CA ARG A 42 0.33 58.62 -27.83
C ARG A 42 0.89 59.64 -26.82
N ARG A 43 0.29 59.69 -25.63
CA ARG A 43 0.81 60.34 -24.42
C ARG A 43 0.84 59.24 -23.36
N HIS A 44 2.03 58.79 -22.96
CA HIS A 44 2.19 57.60 -22.14
C HIS A 44 2.29 57.98 -20.66
N CYS A 45 3.21 58.89 -20.34
CA CYS A 45 3.42 59.37 -18.99
C CYS A 45 3.84 60.83 -19.01
N GLU A 46 3.75 61.50 -17.86
CA GLU A 46 4.25 62.86 -17.65
C GLU A 46 5.23 62.90 -16.47
N VAL A 47 6.22 63.77 -16.57
CA VAL A 47 7.20 64.04 -15.52
C VAL A 47 7.13 65.51 -15.17
N ARG A 48 7.00 65.81 -13.89
CA ARG A 48 6.92 67.19 -13.37
C ARG A 48 7.72 67.33 -12.08
N LYS A 49 8.22 68.52 -11.80
CA LYS A 49 8.78 68.85 -10.49
C LYS A 49 7.67 69.37 -9.58
N HIS A 50 7.48 68.76 -8.42
CA HIS A 50 6.50 69.17 -7.42
C HIS A 50 7.17 69.22 -6.04
N GLN A 51 7.14 70.38 -5.38
CA GLN A 51 7.75 70.61 -4.06
C GLN A 51 9.24 70.16 -3.97
N GLY A 52 10.02 70.42 -5.03
CA GLY A 52 11.44 70.06 -5.08
C GLY A 52 11.73 68.61 -5.46
N LEU A 53 10.70 67.77 -5.68
CA LEU A 53 10.82 66.37 -6.07
C LEU A 53 10.35 66.15 -7.50
N TRP A 54 11.04 65.28 -8.24
CA TRP A 54 10.61 64.85 -9.57
C TRP A 54 9.58 63.73 -9.45
N VAL A 55 8.42 63.91 -10.06
CA VAL A 55 7.31 62.95 -10.01
C VAL A 55 6.97 62.51 -11.42
N LEU A 56 7.00 61.21 -11.65
CA LEU A 56 6.57 60.52 -12.86
C LEU A 56 5.15 60.00 -12.66
N ARG A 57 4.25 60.27 -13.60
CA ARG A 57 2.84 59.85 -13.53
C ARG A 57 2.41 59.20 -14.83
N ASP A 58 1.76 58.04 -14.73
CA ASP A 58 1.15 57.37 -15.87
C ASP A 58 -0.15 58.08 -16.29
N LEU A 59 -0.35 58.27 -17.60
CA LEU A 59 -1.52 58.94 -18.16
C LEU A 59 -2.61 57.97 -18.63
N GLY A 60 -2.69 56.78 -18.02
CA GLY A 60 -3.60 55.71 -18.43
C GLY A 60 -3.07 54.98 -19.66
N SER A 61 -1.77 54.67 -19.67
CA SER A 61 -1.14 54.02 -20.81
C SER A 61 -1.64 52.58 -20.99
N PHE A 62 -1.74 52.12 -22.25
CA PHE A 62 -2.25 50.78 -22.54
C PHE A 62 -1.37 49.64 -22.00
N ASN A 63 -0.05 49.83 -22.05
CA ASN A 63 0.93 48.82 -21.62
C ASN A 63 1.50 49.09 -20.22
N GLY A 64 1.06 50.16 -19.55
CA GLY A 64 1.57 50.55 -18.23
C GLY A 64 2.95 51.20 -18.27
N THR A 65 3.18 52.09 -17.31
CA THR A 65 4.51 52.64 -16.99
C THR A 65 5.15 51.81 -15.88
N TYR A 66 6.40 51.38 -16.05
CA TYR A 66 7.13 50.64 -15.04
C TYR A 66 8.34 51.43 -14.55
N CYS A 67 8.59 51.43 -13.24
CA CYS A 67 9.81 51.96 -12.65
C CYS A 67 10.49 50.83 -11.85
N ASN A 68 11.75 50.51 -12.14
CA ASN A 68 12.50 49.41 -11.55
C ASN A 68 11.72 48.08 -11.58
N ASN A 69 11.09 47.77 -12.73
CA ASN A 69 10.22 46.62 -13.00
C ASN A 69 8.89 46.56 -12.24
N LEU A 70 8.47 47.64 -11.56
CA LEU A 70 7.17 47.74 -10.89
C LEU A 70 6.23 48.66 -11.66
N ALA A 71 4.98 48.24 -11.88
CA ALA A 71 3.97 49.08 -12.51
C ALA A 71 3.58 50.25 -11.59
N ILE A 72 3.55 51.47 -12.12
CA ILE A 72 3.28 52.68 -11.35
C ILE A 72 2.11 53.46 -11.93
N SER A 73 1.35 54.12 -11.06
CA SER A 73 0.40 55.19 -11.44
C SER A 73 1.00 56.57 -11.19
N GLU A 74 1.75 56.73 -10.11
CA GLU A 74 2.57 57.90 -9.78
C GLU A 74 3.79 57.45 -8.96
N HIS A 75 4.98 57.96 -9.26
CA HIS A 75 6.24 57.58 -8.61
C HIS A 75 7.17 58.79 -8.44
N LYS A 76 7.84 58.88 -7.29
CA LYS A 76 8.84 59.92 -7.03
C LYS A 76 10.20 59.42 -7.51
N LEU A 77 10.73 60.04 -8.55
CA LEU A 77 11.97 59.61 -9.21
C LEU A 77 13.19 59.85 -8.32
N GLN A 78 13.99 58.81 -8.17
CA GLN A 78 15.30 58.84 -7.51
C GLN A 78 16.43 58.66 -8.52
N HIS A 79 17.62 59.10 -8.14
CA HIS A 79 18.79 58.93 -8.99
C HIS A 79 19.02 57.45 -9.34
N ASP A 80 19.27 57.19 -10.62
CA ASP A 80 19.46 55.87 -11.24
C ASP A 80 18.18 55.02 -11.38
N ASP A 81 17.00 55.57 -11.10
CA ASP A 81 15.74 54.90 -11.41
C ASP A 81 15.65 54.55 -12.90
N GLN A 82 15.30 53.28 -13.18
CA GLN A 82 15.04 52.78 -14.53
C GLN A 82 13.54 52.82 -14.81
N VAL A 83 13.15 53.72 -15.71
CA VAL A 83 11.77 53.85 -16.18
C VAL A 83 11.62 53.10 -17.49
N GLN A 84 10.86 52.01 -17.46
CA GLN A 84 10.53 51.22 -18.64
C GLN A 84 9.15 51.64 -19.17
N LEU A 85 9.12 52.06 -20.43
CA LEU A 85 7.92 52.38 -21.19
C LEU A 85 7.91 51.46 -22.41
N GLY A 86 7.04 50.44 -22.42
CA GLY A 86 7.02 49.48 -23.53
C GLY A 86 8.37 48.77 -23.73
N MET A 87 9.00 48.96 -24.90
CA MET A 87 10.33 48.40 -25.21
C MET A 87 11.48 49.37 -24.89
N SER A 88 11.17 50.61 -24.51
CA SER A 88 12.15 51.66 -24.24
C SER A 88 12.49 51.73 -22.74
N VAL A 89 13.78 51.85 -22.42
CA VAL A 89 14.27 52.02 -21.04
C VAL A 89 14.97 53.36 -20.91
N LEU A 90 14.55 54.13 -19.91
CA LEU A 90 15.04 55.45 -19.56
C LEU A 90 15.72 55.38 -18.19
N THR A 91 16.90 55.97 -18.02
CA THR A 91 17.56 56.05 -16.72
C THR A 91 17.53 57.49 -16.22
N PHE A 92 17.00 57.71 -15.01
CA PHE A 92 16.88 59.04 -14.43
C PHE A 92 18.17 59.46 -13.70
N GLN A 93 18.74 60.60 -14.10
CA GLN A 93 19.98 61.12 -13.52
C GLN A 93 19.80 62.51 -12.93
N LEU A 94 20.30 62.70 -11.71
CA LEU A 94 20.35 63.98 -11.02
C LEU A 94 21.78 64.51 -11.04
N SER A 95 21.96 65.82 -11.27
CA SER A 95 23.26 66.48 -11.10
C SER A 95 23.72 66.42 -9.64
N PRO A 96 25.04 66.43 -9.36
CA PRO A 96 25.57 66.35 -7.99
C PRO A 96 24.96 67.38 -7.02
N ASP A 97 24.71 68.61 -7.50
CA ASP A 97 24.08 69.67 -6.69
C ASP A 97 22.61 69.39 -6.36
N GLU A 98 21.85 68.78 -7.28
CA GLU A 98 20.46 68.39 -7.04
C GLU A 98 20.37 67.16 -6.13
N ARG A 99 21.32 66.22 -6.23
CA ARG A 99 21.39 65.08 -5.30
C ARG A 99 21.57 65.55 -3.86
N ARG A 100 22.41 66.57 -3.63
CA ARG A 100 22.59 67.17 -2.30
C ARG A 100 21.35 67.88 -1.80
N GLN A 101 20.64 68.62 -2.67
CA GLN A 101 19.39 69.30 -2.31
C GLN A 101 18.25 68.33 -2.04
N MET A 102 18.06 67.31 -2.89
CA MET A 102 17.04 66.27 -2.69
C MET A 102 17.32 65.44 -1.43
N SER A 103 18.58 65.10 -1.15
CA SER A 103 18.97 64.40 0.08
C SER A 103 18.63 65.17 1.37
N GLY A 104 18.48 66.50 1.32
CA GLY A 104 18.05 67.33 2.46
C GLY A 104 16.52 67.48 2.60
N LEU A 105 15.76 67.23 1.53
CA LEU A 105 14.29 67.24 1.52
C LEU A 105 13.70 65.86 1.90
N PHE A 106 14.44 64.78 1.68
CA PHE A 106 14.16 63.47 2.26
C PHE A 106 14.65 63.43 3.72
N GLY A 107 13.90 64.05 4.63
CA GLY A 107 14.02 63.73 6.06
C GLY A 107 13.80 62.22 6.24
N THR A 108 14.76 61.55 6.91
CA THR A 108 14.78 60.11 7.25
C THR A 108 13.80 59.27 6.44
N ASP A 109 14.23 58.93 5.23
CA ASP A 109 13.80 57.80 4.41
C ASP A 109 12.34 57.30 4.59
N PRO A 110 11.37 57.80 3.79
CA PRO A 110 10.03 57.23 3.74
C PRO A 110 9.93 55.93 2.91
N HIS A 111 11.04 55.43 2.32
CA HIS A 111 11.03 54.31 1.36
C HIS A 111 12.01 53.16 1.65
N GLY A 112 12.80 53.24 2.73
CA GLY A 112 13.55 52.11 3.28
C GLY A 112 12.66 50.88 3.47
N ASP A 113 11.41 51.08 3.90
CA ASP A 113 10.41 50.03 4.06
C ASP A 113 9.99 49.38 2.74
N THR A 114 9.90 50.10 1.61
CA THR A 114 9.46 49.52 0.33
C THR A 114 10.53 48.68 -0.37
N ALA A 115 11.81 49.07 -0.30
CA ALA A 115 12.91 48.30 -0.85
C ALA A 115 13.22 47.06 0.03
N GLU A 116 13.20 47.24 1.35
CA GLU A 116 13.34 46.16 2.32
C GLU A 116 12.17 45.19 2.26
N LEU A 117 10.92 45.68 2.19
CA LEU A 117 9.74 44.84 1.99
C LEU A 117 9.80 44.10 0.65
N SER A 118 10.23 44.77 -0.43
CA SER A 118 10.42 44.10 -1.73
C SER A 118 11.49 43.03 -1.68
N ARG A 119 12.58 43.25 -0.92
CA ARG A 119 13.64 42.25 -0.68
C ARG A 119 13.11 41.08 0.14
N ARG A 120 12.38 41.35 1.23
CA ARG A 120 11.73 40.34 2.08
C ARG A 120 10.68 39.54 1.32
N LEU A 121 9.87 40.18 0.49
CA LEU A 121 8.87 39.51 -0.37
C LEU A 121 9.54 38.61 -1.40
N ARG A 122 10.63 39.04 -2.05
CA ARG A 122 11.40 38.19 -2.97
C ARG A 122 11.99 36.97 -2.26
N ASN A 123 12.60 37.17 -1.09
CA ASN A 123 13.15 36.05 -0.29
C ASN A 123 12.03 35.08 0.15
N PHE A 124 10.87 35.60 0.54
CA PHE A 124 9.72 34.80 0.94
C PHE A 124 9.13 34.01 -0.25
N MET A 125 8.99 34.64 -1.42
CA MET A 125 8.52 33.97 -2.64
C MET A 125 9.49 32.87 -3.07
N PHE A 126 10.80 33.12 -3.00
CA PHE A 126 11.82 32.12 -3.30
C PHE A 126 11.77 30.92 -2.34
N LEU A 127 11.59 31.18 -1.04
CA LEU A 127 11.38 30.13 -0.05
C LEU A 127 10.09 29.32 -0.31
N LEU A 128 9.00 29.99 -0.71
CA LEU A 128 7.74 29.32 -1.05
C LEU A 128 7.86 28.42 -2.27
N ASP A 129 8.55 28.86 -3.32
CA ASP A 129 8.74 28.06 -4.53
C ASP A 129 9.62 26.83 -4.26
N ILE A 130 10.66 26.99 -3.44
CA ILE A 130 11.48 25.87 -2.98
C ILE A 130 10.65 24.92 -2.11
N ALA A 131 9.88 25.42 -1.15
CA ALA A 131 9.05 24.60 -0.28
C ALA A 131 7.99 23.81 -1.06
N LYS A 132 7.41 24.40 -2.11
CA LYS A 132 6.51 23.70 -3.04
C LYS A 132 7.22 22.60 -3.81
N ALA A 133 8.41 22.86 -4.34
CA ALA A 133 9.19 21.87 -5.08
C ALA A 133 9.54 20.65 -4.19
N VAL A 134 9.96 20.92 -2.96
CA VAL A 134 10.34 19.89 -1.98
C VAL A 134 9.11 19.13 -1.46
N SER A 135 7.98 19.80 -1.24
CA SER A 135 6.74 19.13 -0.79
C SER A 135 6.06 18.27 -1.87
N GLY A 136 6.36 18.52 -3.15
CA GLY A 136 5.78 17.79 -4.28
C GLY A 136 6.49 16.48 -4.63
N GLU A 137 7.71 16.27 -4.13
CA GLU A 137 8.49 15.05 -4.40
C GLU A 137 8.22 13.99 -3.33
N LEU A 138 7.76 12.82 -3.76
CA LEU A 138 7.39 11.70 -2.89
C LEU A 138 8.47 10.61 -2.85
N ASP A 139 9.41 10.64 -3.79
CA ASP A 139 10.59 9.77 -3.76
C ASP A 139 11.60 10.32 -2.75
N THR A 140 11.74 9.64 -1.61
CA THR A 140 12.64 10.04 -0.53
C THR A 140 14.06 10.30 -1.05
N ARG A 141 14.58 9.51 -1.99
CA ARG A 141 15.97 9.69 -2.46
C ARG A 141 16.11 10.98 -3.27
N LYS A 142 15.20 11.22 -4.21
CA LYS A 142 15.19 12.46 -5.02
C LYS A 142 14.95 13.68 -4.16
N LEU A 143 14.08 13.55 -3.15
CA LEU A 143 13.79 14.60 -2.20
C LEU A 143 15.04 15.01 -1.40
N LEU A 144 15.78 14.05 -0.85
CA LEU A 144 17.02 14.33 -0.12
C LEU A 144 18.05 15.04 -1.00
N GLU A 145 18.18 14.62 -2.27
CA GLU A 145 19.05 15.28 -3.26
C GLU A 145 18.59 16.72 -3.53
N LEU A 146 17.31 16.91 -3.82
CA LEU A 146 16.72 18.24 -4.07
C LEU A 146 16.93 19.17 -2.87
N VAL A 147 16.82 18.66 -1.64
CA VAL A 147 17.01 19.45 -0.42
C VAL A 147 18.44 20.00 -0.34
N VAL A 148 19.45 19.20 -0.62
CA VAL A 148 20.86 19.68 -0.63
C VAL A 148 21.09 20.66 -1.77
N GLU A 149 20.59 20.38 -2.97
CA GLU A 149 20.73 21.27 -4.12
C GLU A 149 20.20 22.67 -3.81
N LYS A 150 18.98 22.74 -3.24
CA LYS A 150 18.36 24.02 -2.86
C LYS A 150 19.04 24.67 -1.66
N GLY A 151 19.52 23.89 -0.69
CA GLY A 151 20.29 24.39 0.45
C GLY A 151 21.59 25.09 0.02
N ILE A 152 22.35 24.49 -0.90
CA ILE A 152 23.56 25.08 -1.48
C ILE A 152 23.20 26.35 -2.28
N GLY A 153 22.17 26.28 -3.13
CA GLY A 153 21.74 27.41 -3.95
C GLY A 153 21.26 28.62 -3.14
N LEU A 154 20.49 28.39 -2.07
CA LEU A 154 19.94 29.43 -1.18
C LEU A 154 21.03 30.16 -0.41
N THR A 155 22.06 29.43 0.02
CA THR A 155 23.14 29.95 0.87
C THR A 155 24.36 30.39 0.07
N ASN A 156 24.40 30.09 -1.24
CA ASN A 156 25.55 30.31 -2.11
C ASN A 156 26.81 29.54 -1.67
N ALA A 157 26.65 28.46 -0.89
CA ALA A 157 27.73 27.65 -0.33
C ALA A 157 28.54 26.89 -1.39
N GLU A 158 29.72 26.42 -1.02
CA GLU A 158 30.57 25.60 -1.88
C GLU A 158 30.17 24.12 -1.82
N ARG A 159 29.84 23.65 -0.62
CA ARG A 159 29.46 22.26 -0.35
C ARG A 159 28.23 22.20 0.54
N GLY A 160 27.45 21.15 0.34
CA GLY A 160 26.26 20.86 1.13
C GLY A 160 26.16 19.38 1.46
N PHE A 161 25.72 19.12 2.68
CA PHE A 161 25.60 17.80 3.27
C PHE A 161 24.25 17.68 3.95
N LEU A 162 23.63 16.51 3.81
CA LEU A 162 22.42 16.14 4.51
C LEU A 162 22.69 14.93 5.37
N ILE A 163 22.50 15.10 6.68
CA ILE A 163 22.73 14.07 7.66
C ILE A 163 21.39 13.71 8.29
N ARG A 164 21.09 12.41 8.40
CA ARG A 164 19.95 11.89 9.15
C ARG A 164 20.41 11.31 10.47
N PHE A 165 19.60 11.49 11.51
CA PHE A 165 19.86 10.91 12.83
C PHE A 165 19.00 9.67 13.04
N ASN A 166 19.63 8.58 13.46
CA ASN A 166 18.98 7.29 13.74
C ASN A 166 19.45 6.77 15.10
N ASP A 167 18.59 6.79 16.13
CA ASP A 167 18.77 6.14 17.44
C ASP A 167 20.22 6.06 17.98
N GLY A 168 20.89 7.21 18.07
CA GLY A 168 22.25 7.33 18.64
C GLY A 168 23.40 7.33 17.62
N ASP A 169 23.11 7.18 16.34
CA ASP A 169 24.06 7.30 15.23
C ASP A 169 23.55 8.29 14.15
N HIS A 170 24.39 8.60 13.16
CA HIS A 170 24.07 9.49 12.05
C HIS A 170 24.48 8.87 10.71
N THR A 171 23.63 9.04 9.70
CA THR A 171 23.88 8.59 8.33
C THR A 171 24.04 9.80 7.41
N PHE A 172 25.01 9.71 6.50
CA PHE A 172 25.19 10.68 5.43
C PHE A 172 24.31 10.28 4.25
N GLU A 173 23.22 11.01 4.05
CA GLU A 173 22.29 10.72 2.95
C GLU A 173 22.79 11.31 1.63
N VAL A 174 23.26 12.56 1.68
CA VAL A 174 23.71 13.30 0.49
C VAL A 174 24.89 14.19 0.86
N ALA A 175 25.92 14.20 0.01
CA ALA A 175 27.06 15.11 0.11
C ALA A 175 27.48 15.54 -1.31
N ARG A 176 27.37 16.84 -1.61
CA ARG A 176 27.58 17.41 -2.95
C ARG A 176 28.30 18.74 -2.89
N ASN A 177 29.14 19.01 -3.88
CA ASN A 177 29.67 20.35 -4.13
C ASN A 177 28.74 21.17 -5.03
N ARG A 178 29.06 22.44 -5.25
CA ARG A 178 28.31 23.36 -6.11
C ARG A 178 28.20 22.92 -7.57
N ALA A 179 29.17 22.15 -8.06
CA ALA A 179 29.14 21.53 -9.39
C ALA A 179 28.31 20.23 -9.43
N TRP A 180 27.60 19.91 -8.35
CA TRP A 180 26.79 18.71 -8.17
C TRP A 180 27.57 17.39 -8.23
N GLN A 181 28.89 17.44 -7.97
CA GLN A 181 29.72 16.25 -7.87
C GLN A 181 29.66 15.66 -6.45
N PRO A 182 29.66 14.33 -6.31
CA PRO A 182 29.71 13.67 -5.01
C PRO A 182 31.01 14.00 -4.29
N ILE A 183 30.91 14.21 -2.97
CA ILE A 183 32.07 14.41 -2.10
C ILE A 183 32.52 13.05 -1.59
N GLU A 184 33.78 12.69 -1.84
CA GLU A 184 34.37 11.45 -1.32
C GLU A 184 34.67 11.56 0.18
N ALA A 185 34.43 10.47 0.92
CA ALA A 185 34.65 10.38 2.37
C ALA A 185 34.07 11.58 3.17
N PRO A 186 32.76 11.87 3.03
CA PRO A 186 32.14 13.05 3.64
C PRO A 186 32.30 13.09 5.17
N GLU A 187 32.40 11.93 5.83
CA GLU A 187 32.62 11.78 7.27
C GLU A 187 33.96 12.35 7.77
N LYS A 188 34.91 12.59 6.87
CA LYS A 188 36.22 13.20 7.16
C LYS A 188 36.28 14.68 6.79
N LYS A 189 35.23 15.25 6.19
CA LYS A 189 35.23 16.60 5.64
C LYS A 189 34.37 17.59 6.43
N ILE A 190 33.74 17.14 7.52
CA ILE A 190 32.85 17.98 8.34
C ILE A 190 33.16 17.86 9.83
N SER A 191 32.72 18.85 10.60
CA SER A 191 32.90 18.88 12.06
C SER A 191 31.84 18.03 12.79
N ARG A 192 32.26 16.90 13.36
CA ARG A 192 31.39 16.03 14.18
C ARG A 192 30.83 16.75 15.42
N SER A 193 31.60 17.66 16.01
CA SER A 193 31.16 18.43 17.19
C SER A 193 29.98 19.34 16.87
N VAL A 194 29.97 19.96 15.67
CA VAL A 194 28.86 20.81 15.22
C VAL A 194 27.59 19.99 15.03
N ILE A 195 27.69 18.83 14.37
CA ILE A 195 26.55 17.93 14.16
C ILE A 195 25.99 17.46 15.50
N ALA A 196 26.86 17.03 16.42
CA ALA A 196 26.47 16.56 17.74
C ALA A 196 25.78 17.67 18.56
N ASN A 197 26.29 18.90 18.50
CA ASN A 197 25.68 20.05 19.16
C ASN A 197 24.28 20.33 18.60
N VAL A 198 24.12 20.36 17.27
CA VAL A 198 22.83 20.58 16.61
C VAL A 198 21.83 19.47 16.93
N PHE A 199 22.27 18.22 17.00
CA PHE A 199 21.42 17.10 17.41
C PHE A 199 20.93 17.24 18.86
N GLN A 200 21.81 17.64 19.77
CA GLN A 200 21.49 17.73 21.20
C GLN A 200 20.65 18.96 21.55
N THR A 201 20.97 20.11 20.95
CA THR A 201 20.32 21.39 21.26
C THR A 201 19.11 21.68 20.38
N GLY A 202 19.11 21.17 19.14
CA GLY A 202 18.12 21.55 18.14
C GLY A 202 18.24 23.00 17.66
N GLU A 203 19.34 23.69 17.97
CA GLU A 203 19.60 25.08 17.57
C GLU A 203 20.54 25.14 16.36
N PRO A 204 20.35 26.11 15.44
CA PRO A 204 21.23 26.30 14.30
C PRO A 204 22.60 26.84 14.74
N VAL A 205 23.65 26.49 14.00
CA VAL A 205 25.03 26.94 14.25
C VAL A 205 25.54 27.71 13.04
N LEU A 206 26.09 28.89 13.27
CA LEU A 206 26.82 29.70 12.29
C LEU A 206 28.24 29.91 12.81
N THR A 207 29.23 29.78 11.94
CA THR A 207 30.61 30.13 12.27
C THR A 207 31.26 30.88 11.11
N ILE A 208 31.85 32.04 11.42
CA ILE A 208 32.40 32.99 10.45
C ILE A 208 33.95 32.89 10.43
N ASP A 209 34.56 32.46 11.54
CA ASP A 209 35.94 31.97 11.60
C ASP A 209 35.97 30.62 12.31
N ALA A 210 35.87 29.54 11.52
CA ALA A 210 35.83 28.19 12.06
C ALA A 210 37.12 27.78 12.81
N GLN A 211 38.25 28.48 12.59
CA GLN A 211 39.51 28.21 13.29
C GLN A 211 39.58 28.91 14.64
N SER A 212 39.02 30.12 14.78
CA SER A 212 38.96 30.89 16.03
C SER A 212 37.78 30.48 16.94
N ASP A 213 36.56 30.43 16.40
CA ASP A 213 35.32 30.32 17.21
C ASP A 213 35.06 28.91 17.75
N LEU A 214 35.58 27.88 17.07
CA LEU A 214 35.45 26.48 17.49
C LEU A 214 36.66 25.96 18.27
N ALA A 215 37.62 26.82 18.63
CA ALA A 215 38.82 26.45 19.39
C ALA A 215 38.51 25.77 20.75
N GLY A 216 37.29 25.96 21.28
CA GLY A 216 36.81 25.28 22.49
C GLY A 216 36.11 23.93 22.28
N MET A 217 35.83 23.49 21.03
CA MET A 217 34.90 22.38 20.75
C MET A 217 35.47 21.17 19.99
N SER A 218 36.75 21.15 19.57
CA SER A 218 37.62 19.96 19.32
C SER A 218 38.77 20.26 18.33
N GLN A 219 39.88 19.52 18.44
CA GLN A 219 41.13 19.61 17.64
C GLN A 219 40.97 19.29 16.13
N THR A 220 39.78 18.92 15.64
CA THR A 220 39.59 18.38 14.28
C THR A 220 39.49 19.46 13.18
N ILE A 221 39.28 20.73 13.53
CA ILE A 221 38.82 21.75 12.57
C ILE A 221 39.98 22.48 11.86
N ALA A 222 41.15 22.59 12.50
CA ALA A 222 42.35 23.16 11.87
C ALA A 222 42.85 22.38 10.63
N ALA A 223 42.42 21.12 10.48
CA ALA A 223 42.80 20.23 9.37
C ALA A 223 41.81 20.26 8.18
N LEU A 224 40.68 20.97 8.28
CA LEU A 224 39.57 20.86 7.30
C LEU A 224 39.48 22.00 6.27
N GLU A 225 40.34 23.03 6.36
CA GLU A 225 40.35 24.22 5.47
C GLU A 225 38.97 24.88 5.29
N ILE A 226 38.13 24.85 6.34
CA ILE A 226 36.82 25.50 6.34
C ILE A 226 36.98 26.93 6.84
N TRP A 227 36.51 27.91 6.07
CA TRP A 227 36.50 29.32 6.49
C TRP A 227 35.20 29.67 7.21
N SER A 228 34.05 29.38 6.58
CA SER A 228 32.73 29.64 7.13
C SER A 228 31.81 28.42 7.02
N LEU A 229 30.92 28.22 8.00
CA LEU A 229 29.97 27.11 8.00
C LEU A 229 28.61 27.51 8.59
N MET A 230 27.56 26.86 8.10
CA MET A 230 26.23 26.88 8.70
C MET A 230 25.70 25.46 8.85
N CYS A 231 25.04 25.19 9.97
CA CYS A 231 24.35 23.93 10.21
C CYS A 231 22.94 24.24 10.72
N ALA A 232 21.92 23.82 9.98
CA ALA A 232 20.52 23.99 10.34
C ALA A 232 19.89 22.62 10.66
N PRO A 233 19.22 22.47 11.81
CA PRO A 233 18.56 21.22 12.15
C PRO A 233 17.31 20.99 11.28
N LEU A 234 17.07 19.74 10.91
CA LEU A 234 15.80 19.29 10.35
C LEU A 234 14.90 18.89 11.51
N LYS A 235 13.93 19.75 11.86
CA LYS A 235 13.04 19.53 13.00
C LYS A 235 11.62 19.22 12.56
N VAL A 236 11.05 18.18 13.14
CA VAL A 236 9.63 17.86 13.03
C VAL A 236 9.04 17.87 14.43
N LYS A 237 8.22 18.89 14.72
CA LYS A 237 7.80 19.22 16.09
C LYS A 237 9.06 19.47 16.95
N GLU A 238 9.19 18.78 18.08
CA GLU A 238 10.35 18.88 18.99
C GLU A 238 11.46 17.86 18.68
N ARG A 239 11.35 17.08 17.59
CA ARG A 239 12.31 16.01 17.25
C ARG A 239 13.23 16.45 16.13
N VAL A 240 14.54 16.43 16.38
CA VAL A 240 15.58 16.61 15.35
C VAL A 240 15.76 15.29 14.59
N ILE A 241 15.36 15.25 13.32
CA ILE A 241 15.47 14.06 12.46
C ILE A 241 16.77 14.03 11.65
N GLY A 242 17.48 15.16 11.60
CA GLY A 242 18.71 15.33 10.83
C GLY A 242 19.21 16.76 10.86
N CYS A 243 20.16 17.09 10.01
CA CYS A 243 20.58 18.47 9.76
C CYS A 243 21.06 18.68 8.32
N ILE A 244 20.93 19.93 7.86
CA ILE A 244 21.57 20.44 6.65
C ILE A 244 22.84 21.16 7.08
N TYR A 245 23.99 20.72 6.57
CA TYR A 245 25.29 21.31 6.83
C TYR A 245 25.83 21.89 5.53
N VAL A 246 26.22 23.16 5.54
CA VAL A 246 26.84 23.84 4.40
C VAL A 246 28.09 24.57 4.84
N ASP A 247 29.09 24.60 3.97
CA ASP A 247 30.35 25.29 4.24
C ASP A 247 30.93 25.99 3.00
N SER A 248 31.89 26.87 3.25
CA SER A 248 32.71 27.50 2.22
C SER A 248 34.17 27.60 2.67
N SER A 249 35.08 27.39 1.72
CA SER A 249 36.52 27.60 1.90
C SER A 249 37.00 28.96 1.36
N VAL A 250 36.08 29.83 0.94
CA VAL A 250 36.39 31.14 0.34
C VAL A 250 36.19 32.26 1.37
N ALA A 251 37.27 32.97 1.73
CA ALA A 251 37.24 34.05 2.73
C ALA A 251 36.31 35.23 2.38
N GLU A 252 36.01 35.45 1.09
CA GLU A 252 35.10 36.50 0.62
C GLU A 252 33.61 36.10 0.75
N GLN A 253 33.31 34.84 1.07
CA GLN A 253 31.96 34.34 1.36
C GLN A 253 31.75 34.17 2.87
N GLU A 254 31.53 35.29 3.55
CA GLU A 254 31.06 35.27 4.93
C GLU A 254 29.57 34.96 4.97
N PHE A 255 29.19 33.90 5.70
CA PHE A 255 27.80 33.62 5.97
C PHE A 255 27.24 34.61 6.99
N SER A 256 26.06 35.16 6.68
CA SER A 256 25.37 36.12 7.55
C SER A 256 24.29 35.44 8.39
N GLN A 257 23.84 36.11 9.47
CA GLN A 257 22.68 35.66 10.23
C GLN A 257 21.41 35.59 9.37
N GLU A 258 21.28 36.46 8.37
CA GLU A 258 20.15 36.42 7.43
C GLU A 258 20.19 35.14 6.58
N SER A 259 21.37 34.71 6.13
CA SER A 259 21.58 33.44 5.42
C SER A 259 21.24 32.23 6.30
N LEU A 260 21.61 32.26 7.59
CA LEU A 260 21.27 31.19 8.54
C LEU A 260 19.75 31.11 8.75
N ASN A 261 19.08 32.25 8.92
CA ASN A 261 17.63 32.30 9.09
C ASN A 261 16.89 31.75 7.86
N LEU A 262 17.37 32.05 6.65
CA LEU A 262 16.84 31.49 5.41
C LEU A 262 17.05 29.97 5.34
N LEU A 263 18.26 29.50 5.64
CA LEU A 263 18.59 28.07 5.66
C LEU A 263 17.74 27.31 6.69
N GLN A 264 17.54 27.89 7.88
CA GLN A 264 16.70 27.31 8.92
C GLN A 264 15.23 27.22 8.48
N ALA A 265 14.66 28.30 7.94
CA ALA A 265 13.28 28.28 7.44
C ALA A 265 13.09 27.22 6.33
N PHE A 266 14.11 27.06 5.47
CA PHE A 266 14.12 26.00 4.47
C PHE A 266 14.26 24.60 5.09
N ALA A 267 15.15 24.42 6.07
CA ALA A 267 15.36 23.16 6.78
C ALA A 267 14.08 22.69 7.49
N ASP A 268 13.34 23.60 8.12
CA ASP A 268 12.06 23.29 8.76
C ASP A 268 11.03 22.75 7.74
N GLN A 269 10.96 23.34 6.54
CA GLN A 269 10.08 22.86 5.46
C GLN A 269 10.57 21.51 4.90
N ALA A 270 11.87 21.37 4.67
CA ALA A 270 12.47 20.13 4.20
C ALA A 270 12.25 18.98 5.18
N ALA A 271 12.32 19.25 6.49
CA ALA A 271 12.08 18.25 7.53
C ALA A 271 10.67 17.66 7.44
N ILE A 272 9.66 18.52 7.25
CA ILE A 272 8.26 18.08 7.09
C ILE A 272 8.10 17.22 5.83
N ALA A 273 8.67 17.65 4.70
CA ALA A 273 8.59 16.91 3.46
C ALA A 273 9.28 15.54 3.55
N ILE A 274 10.49 15.48 4.14
CA ILE A 274 11.26 14.25 4.33
C ILE A 274 10.50 13.28 5.23
N GLU A 275 9.92 13.76 6.32
CA GLU A 275 9.09 12.94 7.21
C GLU A 275 7.86 12.42 6.47
N ASN A 276 7.17 13.26 5.70
CA ASN A 276 6.00 12.84 4.92
C ASN A 276 6.34 11.78 3.87
N ALA A 277 7.45 11.95 3.13
CA ALA A 277 7.92 10.95 2.17
C ALA A 277 8.28 9.63 2.87
N THR A 278 8.94 9.70 4.04
CA THR A 278 9.28 8.52 4.86
C THR A 278 8.00 7.80 5.32
N LEU A 279 7.02 8.52 5.86
CA LEU A 279 5.73 7.97 6.30
C LEU A 279 4.95 7.37 5.13
N TYR A 280 4.97 8.02 3.97
CA TYR A 280 4.32 7.51 2.77
C TYR A 280 4.92 6.17 2.33
N GLN A 281 6.24 6.07 2.30
CA GLN A 281 6.94 4.81 1.96
C GLN A 281 6.61 3.69 2.96
N GLN A 282 6.62 3.97 4.26
CA GLN A 282 6.25 3.00 5.29
C GLN A 282 4.81 2.51 5.14
N MET A 283 3.87 3.42 4.85
CA MET A 283 2.48 3.06 4.60
C MET A 283 2.34 2.14 3.37
N GLN A 284 3.07 2.41 2.29
CA GLN A 284 3.02 1.57 1.10
C GLN A 284 3.57 0.17 1.37
N GLN A 285 4.72 0.06 2.05
CA GLN A 285 5.28 -1.23 2.45
C GLN A 285 4.32 -2.04 3.32
N SER A 286 3.67 -1.38 4.29
CA SER A 286 2.67 -2.02 5.15
C SER A 286 1.47 -2.54 4.36
N ARG A 287 0.95 -1.75 3.41
CA ARG A 287 -0.16 -2.16 2.53
C ARG A 287 0.20 -3.32 1.62
N GLU A 288 1.42 -3.34 1.09
CA GLU A 288 1.91 -4.44 0.26
C GLU A 288 2.07 -5.72 1.07
N ALA A 289 2.63 -5.62 2.28
CA ALA A 289 2.73 -6.74 3.20
C ALA A 289 1.33 -7.29 3.58
N GLU A 290 0.38 -6.41 3.90
CA GLU A 290 -1.00 -6.81 4.21
C GLU A 290 -1.67 -7.51 3.01
N LYS A 291 -1.50 -6.97 1.79
CA LYS A 291 -2.00 -7.61 0.57
C LYS A 291 -1.37 -8.98 0.36
N HIS A 292 -0.06 -9.10 0.55
CA HIS A 292 0.64 -10.37 0.39
C HIS A 292 0.15 -11.41 1.40
N VAL A 293 0.05 -11.03 2.67
CA VAL A 293 -0.52 -11.87 3.73
C VAL A 293 -1.94 -12.30 3.34
N ARG A 294 -2.81 -11.36 2.95
CA ARG A 294 -4.18 -11.66 2.52
C ARG A 294 -4.23 -12.59 1.31
N GLN A 295 -3.34 -12.43 0.33
CA GLN A 295 -3.24 -13.30 -0.85
C GLN A 295 -2.81 -14.72 -0.48
N VAL A 296 -1.82 -14.85 0.40
CA VAL A 296 -1.38 -16.15 0.93
C VAL A 296 -2.53 -16.82 1.68
N PHE A 297 -3.19 -16.10 2.60
CA PHE A 297 -4.35 -16.62 3.34
C PHE A 297 -5.53 -17.01 2.43
N GLN A 298 -5.80 -16.27 1.35
CA GLN A 298 -6.85 -16.60 0.37
C GLN A 298 -6.57 -17.89 -0.42
N LYS A 299 -5.31 -18.33 -0.53
CA LYS A 299 -5.00 -19.65 -1.11
C LYS A 299 -5.43 -20.81 -0.19
N TYR A 300 -5.56 -20.55 1.11
CA TYR A 300 -5.90 -21.57 2.11
C TYR A 300 -7.32 -21.45 2.65
N VAL A 301 -8.01 -20.34 2.39
CA VAL A 301 -9.37 -20.08 2.89
C VAL A 301 -10.19 -19.37 1.80
N PRO A 302 -11.32 -19.95 1.33
CA PRO A 302 -12.15 -19.36 0.28
C PRO A 302 -12.59 -17.92 0.62
N LYS A 303 -12.69 -17.05 -0.40
CA LYS A 303 -13.06 -15.62 -0.23
C LYS A 303 -14.35 -15.43 0.57
N ASP A 304 -15.31 -16.35 0.43
CA ASP A 304 -16.61 -16.30 1.10
C ASP A 304 -16.49 -16.56 2.62
N VAL A 305 -15.55 -17.41 3.03
CA VAL A 305 -15.25 -17.68 4.45
C VAL A 305 -14.59 -16.46 5.08
N VAL A 306 -13.64 -15.83 4.39
CA VAL A 306 -12.97 -14.60 4.85
C VAL A 306 -13.97 -13.45 5.01
N GLN A 307 -14.89 -13.26 4.05
CA GLN A 307 -15.90 -12.21 4.13
C GLN A 307 -16.89 -12.43 5.28
N ARG A 308 -17.24 -13.68 5.60
CA ARG A 308 -18.10 -13.99 6.74
C ARG A 308 -17.38 -13.76 8.07
N ALA A 309 -16.10 -14.15 8.16
CA ALA A 309 -15.27 -13.88 9.34
C ALA A 309 -15.11 -12.37 9.61
N LEU A 310 -14.99 -11.55 8.57
CA LEU A 310 -14.90 -10.09 8.68
C LEU A 310 -16.22 -9.40 9.08
N LYS A 311 -17.37 -10.03 8.83
CA LYS A 311 -18.70 -9.45 9.10
C LYS A 311 -19.24 -9.75 10.50
N ILE A 312 -18.61 -10.65 11.26
CA ILE A 312 -19.15 -11.12 12.54
C ILE A 312 -18.25 -10.63 13.67
N SER A 313 -18.75 -9.66 14.43
CA SER A 313 -18.06 -8.94 15.51
C SER A 313 -17.78 -9.77 16.78
N ASP A 314 -17.88 -11.10 16.72
CA ASP A 314 -17.99 -11.96 17.90
C ASP A 314 -16.81 -12.93 18.01
N GLY A 315 -15.65 -12.42 18.43
CA GLY A 315 -14.63 -13.15 19.20
C GLY A 315 -14.07 -14.47 18.65
N GLY A 316 -14.25 -14.79 17.37
CA GLY A 316 -13.59 -15.93 16.71
C GLY A 316 -14.13 -17.33 17.03
N ARG A 317 -15.22 -17.47 17.81
CA ARG A 317 -15.91 -18.76 18.03
C ARG A 317 -17.17 -18.86 17.15
N LEU A 318 -16.96 -19.06 15.86
CA LEU A 318 -18.03 -19.48 14.95
C LEU A 318 -18.31 -20.96 15.22
N SER A 319 -19.49 -21.33 15.72
CA SER A 319 -19.98 -22.71 15.62
C SER A 319 -21.49 -22.69 15.39
N SER A 320 -21.94 -23.12 14.22
CA SER A 320 -23.37 -23.22 13.86
C SER A 320 -23.74 -24.66 13.55
N LYS A 321 -24.89 -25.09 14.07
CA LYS A 321 -25.55 -26.33 13.63
C LYS A 321 -26.28 -26.06 12.33
N GLN A 322 -25.91 -26.77 11.27
CA GLN A 322 -26.47 -26.59 9.93
C GLN A 322 -26.64 -27.92 9.20
N VAL A 323 -27.46 -27.92 8.16
CA VAL A 323 -27.56 -29.06 7.23
C VAL A 323 -26.55 -28.82 6.12
N ALA A 324 -25.70 -29.81 5.87
CA ALA A 324 -24.71 -29.74 4.80
C ALA A 324 -24.53 -31.11 4.15
N THR A 325 -24.01 -31.09 2.93
CA THR A 325 -23.64 -32.29 2.18
C THR A 325 -22.13 -32.43 2.21
N VAL A 326 -21.65 -33.59 2.66
CA VAL A 326 -20.24 -33.92 2.77
C VAL A 326 -19.89 -34.93 1.67
N LEU A 327 -18.82 -34.64 0.93
CA LEU A 327 -18.24 -35.48 -0.09
C LEU A 327 -16.86 -35.94 0.39
N PHE A 328 -16.61 -37.24 0.34
CA PHE A 328 -15.28 -37.83 0.45
C PHE A 328 -14.91 -38.47 -0.87
N SER A 329 -13.68 -38.25 -1.33
CA SER A 329 -13.09 -39.00 -2.44
C SER A 329 -11.73 -39.54 -2.03
N ASP A 330 -11.41 -40.78 -2.37
CA ASP A 330 -10.15 -41.46 -2.03
C ASP A 330 -9.56 -42.17 -3.25
N ILE A 331 -8.23 -42.20 -3.40
CA ILE A 331 -7.57 -42.90 -4.51
C ILE A 331 -7.39 -44.37 -4.14
N ARG A 332 -7.97 -45.26 -4.95
CA ARG A 332 -7.90 -46.70 -4.72
C ARG A 332 -6.47 -47.21 -4.82
N GLY A 333 -5.97 -47.75 -3.71
CA GLY A 333 -4.66 -48.40 -3.67
C GLY A 333 -3.49 -47.43 -3.72
N PHE A 334 -3.70 -46.14 -3.38
CA PHE A 334 -2.66 -45.12 -3.43
C PHE A 334 -1.41 -45.46 -2.61
N THR A 335 -1.56 -46.08 -1.44
CA THR A 335 -0.41 -46.53 -0.63
C THR A 335 0.53 -47.41 -1.44
N SER A 336 -0.01 -48.41 -2.17
CA SER A 336 0.80 -49.32 -2.99
C SER A 336 1.38 -48.64 -4.24
N ILE A 337 0.76 -47.57 -4.73
CA ILE A 337 1.26 -46.77 -5.85
C ILE A 337 2.43 -45.91 -5.39
N SER A 338 2.28 -45.19 -4.27
CA SER A 338 3.28 -44.28 -3.72
C SER A 338 4.56 -44.99 -3.23
N GLU A 339 4.46 -46.23 -2.76
CA GLU A 339 5.62 -47.07 -2.41
C GLU A 339 6.54 -47.39 -3.61
N ARG A 340 6.06 -47.20 -4.85
CA ARG A 340 6.79 -47.52 -6.08
C ARG A 340 7.31 -46.27 -6.81
N MET A 341 7.14 -45.09 -6.23
CA MET A 341 7.49 -43.79 -6.80
C MET A 341 8.52 -43.10 -5.92
N GLU A 342 9.36 -42.24 -6.51
CA GLU A 342 10.23 -41.39 -5.71
C GLU A 342 9.40 -40.32 -4.96
N PRO A 343 9.80 -39.88 -3.75
CA PRO A 343 9.02 -38.95 -2.93
C PRO A 343 8.63 -37.65 -3.67
N GLU A 344 9.53 -37.09 -4.47
CA GLU A 344 9.29 -35.89 -5.27
C GLU A 344 8.23 -36.14 -6.36
N GLU A 345 8.23 -37.33 -6.96
CA GLU A 345 7.25 -37.73 -7.98
C GLU A 345 5.87 -37.96 -7.35
N VAL A 346 5.80 -38.56 -6.17
CA VAL A 346 4.54 -38.72 -5.41
C VAL A 346 3.93 -37.36 -5.12
N VAL A 347 4.73 -36.39 -4.66
CA VAL A 347 4.24 -35.04 -4.35
C VAL A 347 3.78 -34.31 -5.62
N ALA A 348 4.51 -34.42 -6.73
CA ALA A 348 4.12 -33.81 -8.00
C ALA A 348 2.82 -34.42 -8.54
N PHE A 349 2.71 -35.75 -8.52
CA PHE A 349 1.52 -36.50 -8.91
C PHE A 349 0.30 -36.11 -8.07
N LEU A 350 0.46 -36.13 -6.74
CA LEU A 350 -0.62 -35.83 -5.82
C LEU A 350 -1.09 -34.38 -5.97
N ASN A 351 -0.16 -33.43 -6.15
CA ASN A 351 -0.53 -32.03 -6.37
C ASN A 351 -1.29 -31.81 -7.68
N ASP A 352 -0.92 -32.48 -8.79
CA ASP A 352 -1.66 -32.38 -10.07
C ASP A 352 -3.07 -32.96 -9.93
N TYR A 353 -3.19 -34.16 -9.35
CA TYR A 353 -4.50 -34.77 -9.07
C TYR A 353 -5.36 -33.88 -8.17
N LEU A 354 -4.84 -33.47 -7.01
CA LEU A 354 -5.58 -32.63 -6.05
C LEU A 354 -5.99 -31.30 -6.67
N GLN A 355 -5.11 -30.67 -7.47
CA GLN A 355 -5.42 -29.40 -8.14
C GLN A 355 -6.67 -29.53 -9.04
N ARG A 356 -6.80 -30.61 -9.80
CA ARG A 356 -7.97 -30.85 -10.68
C ARG A 356 -9.24 -31.12 -9.88
N MET A 357 -9.17 -31.96 -8.86
CA MET A 357 -10.32 -32.29 -8.01
C MET A 357 -10.82 -31.07 -7.23
N VAL A 358 -9.90 -30.29 -6.67
CA VAL A 358 -10.20 -29.06 -5.93
C VAL A 358 -10.88 -28.02 -6.82
N ALA A 359 -10.42 -27.85 -8.07
CA ALA A 359 -11.05 -26.93 -9.02
C ALA A 359 -12.54 -27.26 -9.24
N ILE A 360 -12.89 -28.54 -9.38
CA ILE A 360 -14.28 -28.99 -9.55
C ILE A 360 -15.13 -28.68 -8.33
N VAL A 361 -14.61 -28.94 -7.12
CA VAL A 361 -15.32 -28.59 -5.87
C VAL A 361 -15.64 -27.11 -5.83
N PHE A 362 -14.68 -26.26 -6.20
CA PHE A 362 -14.86 -24.82 -6.24
C PHE A 362 -15.85 -24.36 -7.31
N ASP A 363 -15.82 -24.95 -8.51
CA ASP A 363 -16.74 -24.62 -9.61
C ASP A 363 -18.19 -24.92 -9.24
N GLU A 364 -18.45 -26.01 -8.51
CA GLU A 364 -19.78 -26.33 -7.98
C GLU A 364 -20.11 -25.55 -6.69
N GLY A 365 -19.21 -24.67 -6.24
CA GLY A 365 -19.40 -23.81 -5.07
C GLY A 365 -19.41 -24.57 -3.74
N GLY A 366 -18.67 -25.67 -3.67
CA GLY A 366 -18.29 -26.35 -2.43
C GLY A 366 -16.98 -25.80 -1.86
N ILE A 367 -16.62 -26.27 -0.68
CA ILE A 367 -15.39 -25.92 0.02
C ILE A 367 -14.64 -27.19 0.37
N VAL A 368 -13.34 -27.23 0.05
CA VAL A 368 -12.46 -28.29 0.53
C VAL A 368 -12.11 -28.01 1.99
N ASP A 369 -12.47 -28.93 2.88
CA ASP A 369 -12.25 -28.82 4.32
C ASP A 369 -10.81 -29.20 4.66
N LYS A 370 -10.36 -30.37 4.20
CA LYS A 370 -8.98 -30.84 4.34
C LYS A 370 -8.66 -31.97 3.35
N PHE A 371 -7.36 -32.21 3.22
CA PHE A 371 -6.82 -33.42 2.60
C PHE A 371 -6.46 -34.42 3.71
N ILE A 372 -6.78 -35.69 3.50
CA ILE A 372 -6.45 -36.79 4.42
C ILE A 372 -5.63 -37.80 3.63
N GLY A 373 -4.32 -37.56 3.53
CA GLY A 373 -3.46 -38.30 2.59
C GLY A 373 -3.85 -37.97 1.15
N ASP A 374 -4.29 -38.98 0.40
CA ASP A 374 -4.83 -38.87 -0.95
C ASP A 374 -6.34 -38.61 -1.00
N ALA A 375 -7.02 -38.65 0.15
CA ALA A 375 -8.44 -38.36 0.22
C ALA A 375 -8.74 -36.86 0.25
N VAL A 376 -9.80 -36.45 -0.45
CA VAL A 376 -10.36 -35.10 -0.44
C VAL A 376 -11.65 -35.11 0.35
N MET A 377 -11.74 -34.24 1.37
CA MET A 377 -12.98 -33.96 2.09
C MET A 377 -13.52 -32.60 1.66
N ALA A 378 -14.72 -32.58 1.08
CA ALA A 378 -15.40 -31.37 0.65
C ALA A 378 -16.78 -31.24 1.29
N VAL A 379 -17.23 -29.99 1.45
CA VAL A 379 -18.51 -29.65 2.09
C VAL A 379 -19.27 -28.67 1.22
N PHE A 380 -20.56 -28.95 1.04
CA PHE A 380 -21.54 -28.10 0.37
C PHE A 380 -22.60 -27.71 1.40
N GLY A 381 -22.88 -26.42 1.51
CA GLY A 381 -23.83 -25.89 2.50
C GLY A 381 -23.22 -25.37 3.79
N ALA A 382 -21.88 -25.34 3.91
CA ALA A 382 -21.17 -24.66 4.98
C ALA A 382 -20.02 -23.80 4.43
N PRO A 383 -19.83 -22.54 4.88
CA PRO A 383 -20.61 -21.78 5.87
C PRO A 383 -21.95 -21.24 5.36
N ILE A 384 -22.22 -21.34 4.06
CA ILE A 384 -23.42 -20.79 3.42
C ILE A 384 -24.26 -21.95 2.89
N GLU A 385 -25.46 -22.14 3.45
CA GLU A 385 -26.45 -23.10 2.98
C GLU A 385 -27.10 -22.61 1.67
N ARG A 386 -27.27 -23.52 0.70
CA ARG A 386 -28.09 -23.29 -0.51
C ARG A 386 -29.06 -24.45 -0.72
N PRO A 387 -30.25 -24.21 -1.30
CA PRO A 387 -31.23 -25.27 -1.50
C PRO A 387 -30.74 -26.45 -2.37
N ASP A 388 -29.75 -26.21 -3.23
CA ASP A 388 -29.22 -27.19 -4.19
C ASP A 388 -27.88 -27.81 -3.77
N ASP A 389 -27.46 -27.68 -2.51
CA ASP A 389 -26.17 -28.18 -1.99
C ASP A 389 -25.93 -29.67 -2.30
N ALA A 390 -26.94 -30.51 -2.10
CA ALA A 390 -26.84 -31.94 -2.38
C ALA A 390 -26.66 -32.22 -3.88
N ALA A 391 -27.41 -31.51 -4.73
CA ALA A 391 -27.30 -31.66 -6.18
C ALA A 391 -25.93 -31.18 -6.69
N ARG A 392 -25.39 -30.08 -6.14
CA ARG A 392 -24.04 -29.57 -6.42
C ARG A 392 -22.95 -30.57 -6.02
N ALA A 393 -23.07 -31.19 -4.85
CA ALA A 393 -22.14 -32.23 -4.40
C ALA A 393 -22.13 -33.44 -5.34
N VAL A 394 -23.32 -33.91 -5.77
CA VAL A 394 -23.43 -35.04 -6.69
C VAL A 394 -22.85 -34.71 -8.06
N ARG A 395 -23.14 -33.51 -8.60
CA ARG A 395 -22.51 -33.04 -9.85
C ARG A 395 -21.00 -32.93 -9.73
N ALA A 396 -20.48 -32.45 -8.60
CA ALA A 396 -19.05 -32.42 -8.35
C ALA A 396 -18.45 -33.83 -8.41
N GLY A 397 -19.10 -34.82 -7.75
CA GLY A 397 -18.67 -36.21 -7.81
C GLY A 397 -18.64 -36.79 -9.23
N MET A 398 -19.67 -36.53 -10.04
CA MET A 398 -19.68 -36.98 -11.45
C MET A 398 -18.58 -36.31 -12.28
N ARG A 399 -18.41 -34.98 -12.14
CA ARG A 399 -17.35 -34.22 -12.83
C ARG A 399 -15.96 -34.67 -12.40
N MET A 400 -15.77 -35.09 -11.15
CA MET A 400 -14.49 -35.66 -10.67
C MET A 400 -14.14 -36.95 -11.40
N LEU A 401 -15.13 -37.82 -11.66
CA LEU A 401 -14.91 -39.04 -12.44
C LEU A 401 -14.54 -38.73 -13.90
N GLU A 402 -15.26 -37.79 -14.53
CA GLU A 402 -14.95 -37.35 -15.90
C GLU A 402 -13.55 -36.72 -16.01
N GLU A 403 -13.14 -35.93 -15.03
CA GLU A 403 -11.82 -35.31 -15.02
C GLU A 403 -10.71 -36.32 -14.70
N LEU A 404 -11.02 -37.35 -13.90
CA LEU A 404 -10.11 -38.45 -13.65
C LEU A 404 -9.81 -39.23 -14.94
N ASP A 405 -10.79 -39.43 -15.82
CA ASP A 405 -10.57 -40.09 -17.11
C ASP A 405 -9.57 -39.30 -17.96
N LYS A 406 -9.67 -37.96 -17.98
CA LYS A 406 -8.71 -37.09 -18.67
C LYS A 406 -7.33 -37.15 -18.02
N PHE A 407 -7.27 -37.07 -16.68
CA PHE A 407 -6.03 -37.19 -15.93
C PHE A 407 -5.32 -38.52 -16.25
N ASN A 408 -6.05 -39.62 -16.24
CA ASN A 408 -5.52 -40.95 -16.58
C ASN A 408 -5.03 -41.03 -18.04
N ALA A 409 -5.74 -40.41 -18.99
CA ALA A 409 -5.30 -40.36 -20.38
C ALA A 409 -3.99 -39.55 -20.54
N GLU A 410 -3.86 -38.43 -19.83
CA GLU A 410 -2.64 -37.63 -19.80
C GLU A 410 -1.47 -38.40 -19.15
N GLN A 411 -1.75 -39.13 -18.07
CA GLN A 411 -0.75 -39.96 -17.40
C GLN A 411 -0.30 -41.12 -18.28
N ALA A 412 -1.21 -41.79 -18.98
CA ALA A 412 -0.86 -42.86 -19.92
C ALA A 412 0.11 -42.37 -21.01
N ASN A 413 -0.10 -41.16 -21.55
CA ASN A 413 0.79 -40.55 -22.56
C ASN A 413 2.21 -40.27 -22.04
N ARG A 414 2.38 -40.17 -20.72
CA ARG A 414 3.67 -39.90 -20.05
C ARG A 414 4.28 -41.15 -19.44
N GLY A 415 3.68 -42.33 -19.64
CA GLY A 415 4.08 -43.58 -18.99
C GLY A 415 3.77 -43.62 -17.49
N GLY A 416 2.85 -42.78 -17.02
CA GLY A 416 2.40 -42.69 -15.63
C GLY A 416 1.38 -43.75 -15.24
N VAL A 417 0.95 -43.70 -13.98
CA VAL A 417 0.05 -44.70 -13.38
C VAL A 417 -1.41 -44.35 -13.64
N HIS A 418 -2.20 -45.36 -14.01
CA HIS A 418 -3.66 -45.26 -14.07
C HIS A 418 -4.25 -45.45 -12.68
N ILE A 419 -5.11 -44.52 -12.25
CA ILE A 419 -5.73 -44.56 -10.92
C ILE A 419 -7.26 -44.63 -11.01
N ARG A 420 -7.88 -45.14 -9.95
CA ARG A 420 -9.33 -45.12 -9.75
C ARG A 420 -9.65 -44.42 -8.43
N ILE A 421 -10.82 -43.83 -8.32
CA ILE A 421 -11.27 -43.17 -7.09
C ILE A 421 -12.58 -43.76 -6.60
N GLY A 422 -12.81 -43.70 -5.30
CA GLY A 422 -14.10 -43.96 -4.68
C GLY A 422 -14.65 -42.68 -4.09
N ILE A 423 -15.91 -42.34 -4.39
CA ILE A 423 -16.57 -41.12 -3.93
C ILE A 423 -17.82 -41.49 -3.12
N GLY A 424 -17.92 -40.98 -1.90
CA GLY A 424 -19.08 -41.14 -1.01
C GLY A 424 -19.68 -39.81 -0.63
N ILE A 425 -21.01 -39.69 -0.75
CA ILE A 425 -21.74 -38.44 -0.46
C ILE A 425 -22.87 -38.67 0.53
N HIS A 426 -22.89 -37.86 1.59
CA HIS A 426 -23.95 -37.89 2.59
C HIS A 426 -24.41 -36.48 2.98
N THR A 427 -25.72 -36.31 3.11
CA THR A 427 -26.34 -35.06 3.55
C THR A 427 -26.92 -35.26 4.94
N GLY A 428 -26.58 -34.37 5.87
CA GLY A 428 -27.03 -34.48 7.25
C GLY A 428 -26.74 -33.24 8.07
N ARG A 429 -27.15 -33.26 9.34
CA ARG A 429 -26.87 -32.18 10.30
C ARG A 429 -25.44 -32.29 10.82
N LEU A 430 -24.69 -31.20 10.79
CA LEU A 430 -23.34 -31.11 11.33
C LEU A 430 -23.11 -29.76 12.03
N ILE A 431 -22.00 -29.67 12.76
CA ILE A 431 -21.52 -28.43 13.36
C ILE A 431 -20.40 -27.91 12.46
N ALA A 432 -20.55 -26.70 11.93
CA ALA A 432 -19.50 -26.02 11.18
C ALA A 432 -18.94 -24.86 11.99
N GLY A 433 -17.61 -24.75 12.10
CA GLY A 433 -17.04 -23.73 12.96
C GLY A 433 -15.52 -23.70 13.07
N ASN A 434 -15.00 -22.67 13.75
CA ASN A 434 -13.59 -22.60 14.12
C ASN A 434 -13.33 -23.52 15.30
N ILE A 435 -12.60 -24.61 15.07
CA ILE A 435 -12.31 -25.65 16.05
C ILE A 435 -10.80 -25.76 16.18
N GLY A 436 -10.32 -25.83 17.42
CA GLY A 436 -8.90 -25.86 17.72
C GLY A 436 -8.57 -25.30 19.10
N SER A 437 -7.35 -24.81 19.25
CA SER A 437 -6.84 -24.17 20.47
C SER A 437 -6.52 -22.70 20.20
N ASP A 438 -6.24 -21.93 21.25
CA ASP A 438 -5.83 -20.51 21.11
C ASP A 438 -4.60 -20.30 20.21
N ARG A 439 -3.78 -21.35 19.99
CA ARG A 439 -2.59 -21.30 19.15
C ARG A 439 -2.82 -21.78 17.71
N LYS A 440 -3.89 -22.53 17.45
CA LYS A 440 -4.20 -23.11 16.15
C LYS A 440 -5.70 -23.35 16.04
N MET A 441 -6.35 -22.58 15.17
CA MET A 441 -7.78 -22.68 14.87
C MET A 441 -7.95 -23.07 13.40
N GLU A 442 -8.84 -24.02 13.12
CA GLU A 442 -9.22 -24.44 11.77
C GLU A 442 -10.74 -24.31 11.64
N TYR A 443 -11.22 -23.67 10.56
CA TYR A 443 -12.65 -23.76 10.24
C TYR A 443 -12.91 -25.15 9.65
N THR A 444 -13.70 -25.96 10.34
CA THR A 444 -13.97 -27.34 9.92
C THR A 444 -15.38 -27.77 10.31
N VAL A 445 -15.85 -28.87 9.73
CA VAL A 445 -17.13 -29.51 10.09
C VAL A 445 -16.93 -30.74 10.96
N ILE A 446 -17.78 -30.91 11.97
CA ILE A 446 -17.79 -32.07 12.86
C ILE A 446 -19.20 -32.59 13.04
N GLY A 447 -19.33 -33.91 13.08
CA GLY A 447 -20.57 -34.60 13.44
C GLY A 447 -20.63 -36.00 12.85
N ASP A 448 -21.66 -36.72 13.26
CA ASP A 448 -21.99 -38.06 12.74
C ASP A 448 -22.11 -38.07 11.20
N THR A 449 -22.62 -36.99 10.60
CA THR A 449 -22.69 -36.77 9.14
C THR A 449 -21.33 -36.94 8.45
N VAL A 450 -20.25 -36.41 9.04
CA VAL A 450 -18.90 -36.52 8.45
C VAL A 450 -18.42 -37.98 8.47
N ASN A 451 -18.66 -38.68 9.58
CA ASN A 451 -18.28 -40.08 9.73
C ASN A 451 -19.09 -41.00 8.80
N ILE A 452 -20.38 -40.72 8.59
CA ILE A 452 -21.21 -41.47 7.65
C ILE A 452 -20.69 -41.26 6.22
N ALA A 453 -20.37 -40.02 5.82
CA ALA A 453 -19.87 -39.73 4.48
C ALA A 453 -18.58 -40.49 4.15
N SER A 454 -17.61 -40.50 5.08
CA SER A 454 -16.36 -41.27 4.92
C SER A 454 -16.64 -42.78 4.79
N ARG A 455 -17.53 -43.34 5.60
CA ARG A 455 -17.88 -44.76 5.49
C ARG A 455 -18.63 -45.11 4.21
N VAL A 456 -19.47 -44.21 3.72
CA VAL A 456 -20.15 -44.37 2.43
C VAL A 456 -19.13 -44.40 1.29
N GLN A 457 -18.05 -43.61 1.39
CA GLN A 457 -16.94 -43.69 0.45
C GLN A 457 -16.23 -45.06 0.54
N ASP A 458 -15.99 -45.59 1.74
CA ASP A 458 -15.39 -46.93 1.90
C ASP A 458 -16.22 -48.04 1.22
N LEU A 459 -17.56 -47.94 1.28
CA LEU A 459 -18.48 -48.89 0.64
C LEU A 459 -18.32 -48.97 -0.88
N THR A 460 -17.77 -47.93 -1.53
CA THR A 460 -17.48 -47.96 -2.97
C THR A 460 -16.56 -49.12 -3.33
N LYS A 461 -15.62 -49.47 -2.44
CA LYS A 461 -14.71 -50.60 -2.63
C LYS A 461 -15.43 -51.95 -2.48
N GLU A 462 -16.34 -52.05 -1.51
CA GLU A 462 -17.10 -53.27 -1.23
C GLU A 462 -18.06 -53.62 -2.37
N PHE A 463 -18.74 -52.61 -2.91
CA PHE A 463 -19.67 -52.79 -4.03
C PHE A 463 -19.02 -52.73 -5.42
N GLY A 464 -17.74 -52.35 -5.51
CA GLY A 464 -17.03 -52.21 -6.78
C GLY A 464 -17.44 -51.00 -7.63
N VAL A 465 -18.32 -50.13 -7.13
CA VAL A 465 -18.84 -48.93 -7.82
C VAL A 465 -18.02 -47.69 -7.48
N GLU A 466 -18.11 -46.60 -8.24
CA GLU A 466 -17.24 -45.43 -8.03
C GLU A 466 -17.87 -44.29 -7.23
N LEU A 467 -19.19 -44.10 -7.32
CA LEU A 467 -19.91 -43.00 -6.67
C LEU A 467 -21.13 -43.54 -5.92
N ILE A 468 -21.14 -43.40 -4.59
CA ILE A 468 -22.27 -43.79 -3.74
C ILE A 468 -22.84 -42.58 -3.02
N ILE A 469 -24.17 -42.48 -3.01
CA ILE A 469 -24.91 -41.51 -2.22
C ILE A 469 -25.88 -42.19 -1.25
N THR A 470 -26.10 -41.55 -0.10
CA THR A 470 -27.11 -42.00 0.88
C THR A 470 -28.53 -41.59 0.50
N GLN A 471 -29.54 -42.27 1.05
CA GLN A 471 -30.96 -41.88 0.93
C GLN A 471 -31.20 -40.39 1.22
N GLY A 472 -30.67 -39.87 2.32
CA GLY A 472 -30.85 -38.46 2.68
C GLY A 472 -30.27 -37.50 1.65
N CYS A 473 -29.15 -37.86 0.99
CA CYS A 473 -28.59 -37.09 -0.10
C CYS A 473 -29.49 -37.15 -1.35
N TYR A 474 -29.94 -38.36 -1.72
CA TYR A 474 -30.82 -38.56 -2.87
C TYR A 474 -32.13 -37.76 -2.73
N GLU A 475 -32.75 -37.79 -1.55
CA GLU A 475 -33.94 -36.98 -1.25
C GLU A 475 -33.66 -35.47 -1.33
N ALA A 476 -32.52 -35.02 -0.80
CA ALA A 476 -32.11 -33.62 -0.83
C ALA A 476 -31.81 -33.10 -2.25
N THR A 477 -31.52 -33.99 -3.22
CA THR A 477 -31.45 -33.61 -4.64
C THR A 477 -32.82 -33.41 -5.30
N GLY A 478 -33.92 -33.66 -4.57
CA GLY A 478 -35.26 -33.71 -5.14
C GLY A 478 -35.51 -34.97 -5.98
N LYS A 479 -34.72 -36.03 -5.79
CA LYS A 479 -34.76 -37.29 -6.56
C LYS A 479 -34.55 -37.09 -8.08
N ALA A 480 -33.79 -36.07 -8.45
CA ALA A 480 -33.53 -35.71 -9.84
C ALA A 480 -32.33 -36.45 -10.46
N VAL A 481 -31.52 -37.12 -9.64
CA VAL A 481 -30.30 -37.82 -10.07
C VAL A 481 -30.64 -39.27 -10.44
N PRO A 482 -30.20 -39.79 -11.60
CA PRO A 482 -30.29 -41.22 -11.92
C PRO A 482 -29.50 -42.05 -10.90
N VAL A 483 -30.12 -43.10 -10.36
CA VAL A 483 -29.51 -43.94 -9.32
C VAL A 483 -29.84 -45.41 -9.49
N ARG A 484 -28.91 -46.29 -9.09
CA ARG A 484 -29.13 -47.73 -8.91
C ARG A 484 -29.15 -48.08 -7.41
N PRO A 485 -30.24 -48.68 -6.87
CA PRO A 485 -30.29 -49.06 -5.47
C PRO A 485 -29.29 -50.17 -5.17
N LEU A 486 -28.56 -50.04 -4.06
CA LEU A 486 -27.64 -51.06 -3.56
C LEU A 486 -28.24 -51.75 -2.31
N PRO A 487 -27.79 -52.97 -1.96
CA PRO A 487 -28.21 -53.64 -0.73
C PRO A 487 -27.98 -52.76 0.51
N PRO A 488 -28.95 -52.68 1.45
CA PRO A 488 -28.79 -51.90 2.67
C PRO A 488 -27.60 -52.39 3.51
N VAL A 489 -26.78 -51.46 4.01
CA VAL A 489 -25.55 -51.81 4.75
C VAL A 489 -25.65 -51.41 6.20
N HIS A 490 -25.20 -52.31 7.09
CA HIS A 490 -25.07 -52.01 8.51
C HIS A 490 -23.75 -51.29 8.75
N VAL A 491 -23.86 -50.01 9.13
CA VAL A 491 -22.70 -49.19 9.45
C VAL A 491 -22.46 -49.25 10.95
N LYS A 492 -21.23 -49.57 11.38
CA LYS A 492 -20.86 -49.71 12.80
C LYS A 492 -21.25 -48.46 13.61
N GLY A 493 -22.13 -48.62 14.59
CA GLY A 493 -22.64 -47.51 15.43
C GLY A 493 -24.00 -46.94 15.01
N LYS A 494 -24.69 -47.58 14.05
CA LYS A 494 -26.10 -47.32 13.74
C LYS A 494 -26.95 -48.57 13.99
N GLU A 495 -28.13 -48.36 14.56
CA GLU A 495 -29.12 -49.42 14.81
C GLU A 495 -29.88 -49.83 13.55
N LEU A 496 -30.10 -48.89 12.62
CA LEU A 496 -30.81 -49.13 11.35
C LEU A 496 -29.83 -49.21 10.18
N PRO A 497 -30.06 -50.14 9.22
CA PRO A 497 -29.24 -50.23 8.02
C PRO A 497 -29.38 -48.97 7.17
N LEU A 498 -28.25 -48.51 6.62
CA LEU A 498 -28.19 -47.36 5.75
C LEU A 498 -28.59 -47.77 4.32
N THR A 499 -29.59 -47.09 3.77
CA THR A 499 -29.94 -47.22 2.35
C THR A 499 -29.04 -46.32 1.52
N VAL A 500 -28.36 -46.93 0.55
CA VAL A 500 -27.37 -46.28 -0.32
C VAL A 500 -27.67 -46.60 -1.79
N PHE A 501 -27.24 -45.70 -2.65
CA PHE A 501 -27.46 -45.75 -4.09
C PHE A 501 -26.15 -45.52 -4.80
N GLU A 502 -25.91 -46.27 -5.86
CA GLU A 502 -24.90 -45.91 -6.84
C GLU A 502 -25.45 -44.83 -7.77
N VAL A 503 -24.60 -43.87 -8.12
CA VAL A 503 -24.84 -42.95 -9.23
C VAL A 503 -24.00 -43.41 -10.41
N PRO A 504 -24.61 -43.98 -11.47
CA PRO A 504 -23.88 -44.51 -12.62
C PRO A 504 -23.22 -43.39 -13.44
N ARG A 505 -22.18 -43.75 -14.21
CA ARG A 505 -21.55 -42.81 -15.15
C ARG A 505 -22.53 -42.46 -16.27
N PRO A 506 -22.48 -41.23 -16.82
CA PRO A 506 -23.23 -40.88 -18.02
C PRO A 506 -22.83 -41.82 -19.17
N GLY A 507 -23.78 -42.63 -19.66
CA GLY A 507 -23.56 -43.57 -20.76
C GLY A 507 -23.35 -45.05 -20.37
N SER A 508 -23.30 -45.39 -19.07
CA SER A 508 -23.21 -46.78 -18.60
C SER A 508 -24.58 -47.42 -18.30
N ALA A 509 -25.66 -46.89 -18.87
CA ALA A 509 -26.99 -47.49 -18.76
C ALA A 509 -27.16 -48.50 -19.91
N ASP A 510 -27.34 -49.77 -19.55
CA ASP A 510 -27.64 -50.91 -20.41
C ASP A 510 -26.45 -51.54 -21.17
N GLU A 511 -25.49 -52.10 -20.43
CA GLU A 511 -24.76 -53.30 -20.88
C GLU A 511 -24.86 -54.36 -19.77
N ASP A 512 -25.81 -55.28 -19.95
CA ASP A 512 -25.77 -56.60 -19.30
C ASP A 512 -24.51 -57.30 -19.80
N ASP A 513 -23.40 -57.18 -19.06
CA ASP A 513 -22.14 -57.82 -19.43
C ASP A 513 -22.01 -59.18 -18.72
N ASP A 514 -22.63 -60.19 -19.35
CA ASP A 514 -22.04 -61.52 -19.45
C ASP A 514 -20.76 -61.40 -20.32
N ASN A 515 -19.65 -60.93 -19.74
CA ASN A 515 -18.31 -61.20 -20.26
C ASN A 515 -17.31 -61.23 -19.10
N ASP A 516 -17.02 -62.46 -18.67
CA ASP A 516 -15.80 -62.80 -17.96
C ASP A 516 -14.60 -62.59 -18.90
N ASP A 517 -13.95 -61.43 -18.83
CA ASP A 517 -12.58 -61.29 -19.34
C ASP A 517 -11.59 -61.66 -18.23
N GLU A 518 -11.25 -62.96 -18.23
CA GLU A 518 -10.08 -63.54 -17.57
C GLU A 518 -8.79 -62.86 -18.06
N LEU A 519 -8.19 -62.00 -17.23
CA LEU A 519 -6.76 -61.71 -17.31
C LEU A 519 -6.04 -62.63 -16.32
N SER A 520 -5.43 -63.66 -16.90
CA SER A 520 -4.55 -64.63 -16.25
C SER A 520 -3.42 -63.98 -15.45
N VAL A 521 -3.42 -64.20 -14.13
CA VAL A 521 -2.20 -64.31 -13.32
C VAL A 521 -2.39 -65.51 -12.42
N GLY A 522 -1.61 -66.57 -12.66
CA GLY A 522 -1.67 -67.78 -11.86
C GLY A 522 -1.22 -67.51 -10.43
N ASP A 523 -2.05 -67.92 -9.48
CA ASP A 523 -1.59 -68.30 -8.14
C ASP A 523 -2.54 -69.38 -7.59
N ASP A 524 -1.99 -70.56 -7.35
CA ASP A 524 -2.65 -71.73 -6.78
C ASP A 524 -2.90 -71.51 -5.28
N ASN A 525 -4.16 -71.40 -4.84
CA ASN A 525 -4.56 -71.89 -3.52
C ASN A 525 -6.09 -72.10 -3.40
N PRO A 526 -6.57 -73.32 -3.06
CA PRO A 526 -8.00 -73.60 -2.97
C PRO A 526 -8.49 -73.42 -1.53
N ASP A 527 -9.28 -72.37 -1.28
CA ASP A 527 -10.25 -72.35 -0.18
C ASP A 527 -11.17 -71.13 -0.29
N ARG A 528 -12.27 -71.28 -1.04
CA ARG A 528 -13.44 -70.40 -0.91
C ARG A 528 -14.72 -71.24 -0.93
N ALA A 529 -15.40 -71.22 0.22
CA ALA A 529 -16.75 -71.72 0.39
C ALA A 529 -17.75 -70.83 -0.36
N THR A 530 -18.58 -71.49 -1.16
CA THR A 530 -19.69 -70.97 -1.96
C THR A 530 -20.78 -70.32 -1.10
N VAL A 531 -21.22 -69.11 -1.45
CA VAL A 531 -22.50 -68.55 -0.97
C VAL A 531 -23.43 -68.42 -2.18
N GLU A 532 -24.47 -69.25 -2.19
CA GLU A 532 -25.53 -69.29 -3.19
C GLU A 532 -26.33 -67.97 -3.26
N ARG A 533 -26.54 -67.48 -4.48
CA ARG A 533 -27.54 -66.46 -4.83
C ARG A 533 -28.94 -67.09 -4.75
N ALA A 534 -29.76 -66.66 -3.79
CA ALA A 534 -31.19 -66.95 -3.79
C ALA A 534 -31.95 -65.87 -4.59
N VAL A 535 -32.55 -66.28 -5.70
CA VAL A 535 -33.53 -65.51 -6.48
C VAL A 535 -34.93 -65.79 -5.91
N LEU A 536 -35.71 -64.74 -5.59
CA LEU A 536 -37.16 -64.85 -5.36
C LEU A 536 -37.89 -63.65 -6.02
N PRO A 537 -39.17 -63.83 -6.43
CA PRO A 537 -39.74 -63.17 -7.60
C PRO A 537 -40.68 -62.00 -7.28
N ILE A 538 -40.93 -61.19 -8.31
CA ILE A 538 -41.87 -60.08 -8.38
C ILE A 538 -43.31 -60.60 -8.25
N ALA A 539 -44.10 -59.99 -7.36
CA ALA A 539 -45.55 -60.13 -7.33
C ALA A 539 -46.19 -58.73 -7.42
N GLY A 540 -46.99 -58.52 -8.48
CA GLY A 540 -47.77 -57.31 -8.69
C GLY A 540 -48.99 -57.22 -7.78
N GLY A 541 -49.41 -55.98 -7.52
CA GLY A 541 -50.68 -55.65 -6.88
C GLY A 541 -51.06 -54.21 -7.19
N HIS A 542 -52.07 -54.04 -8.04
CA HIS A 542 -52.91 -52.84 -8.11
C HIS A 542 -53.52 -52.56 -6.73
N PHE A 543 -53.69 -51.28 -6.34
CA PHE A 543 -54.94 -50.76 -5.75
C PHE A 543 -54.91 -49.22 -5.59
N ASP A 544 -55.84 -48.59 -6.29
CA ASP A 544 -56.62 -47.36 -6.07
C ASP A 544 -56.16 -46.19 -5.19
N ALA A 545 -56.34 -45.00 -5.77
CA ALA A 545 -56.36 -43.70 -5.12
C ALA A 545 -57.66 -43.45 -4.32
N PRO A 546 -57.62 -42.54 -3.32
CA PRO A 546 -58.80 -41.79 -2.94
C PRO A 546 -58.63 -40.27 -3.12
N THR A 547 -59.66 -39.75 -3.77
CA THR A 547 -60.22 -38.40 -3.86
C THR A 547 -60.05 -37.44 -2.68
N VAL A 548 -59.85 -36.17 -3.06
CA VAL A 548 -59.99 -34.90 -2.33
C VAL A 548 -61.45 -34.64 -1.89
N PRO A 549 -61.66 -33.89 -0.79
CA PRO A 549 -62.75 -32.90 -0.75
C PRO A 549 -62.24 -31.46 -0.52
N LYS A 550 -62.95 -30.52 -1.16
CA LYS A 550 -62.77 -29.07 -1.19
C LYS A 550 -63.62 -28.35 -0.13
N GLN A 551 -63.19 -27.11 0.19
CA GLN A 551 -63.94 -25.94 0.67
C GLN A 551 -64.47 -25.98 2.12
N GLU A 552 -64.41 -24.91 2.92
CA GLU A 552 -65.00 -23.58 2.69
C GLU A 552 -64.20 -22.41 3.30
N ALA A 553 -64.42 -21.24 2.70
CA ALA A 553 -64.01 -19.93 3.19
C ALA A 553 -65.12 -19.33 4.08
N VAL A 554 -64.74 -18.61 5.15
CA VAL A 554 -65.62 -17.66 5.83
C VAL A 554 -64.87 -16.34 6.03
N SER A 555 -65.49 -15.29 5.48
CA SER A 555 -65.17 -13.87 5.58
C SER A 555 -65.53 -13.28 6.95
N GLY A 556 -64.77 -12.28 7.40
CA GLY A 556 -65.17 -11.39 8.49
C GLY A 556 -64.14 -10.27 8.71
N ASP A 557 -64.42 -9.10 8.13
CA ASP A 557 -63.73 -7.83 8.40
C ASP A 557 -64.07 -7.28 9.81
N LEU A 558 -63.09 -6.61 10.45
CA LEU A 558 -63.14 -5.20 10.92
C LEU A 558 -62.23 -4.92 12.14
N ASP A 559 -61.52 -3.80 12.01
CA ASP A 559 -61.07 -2.83 13.03
C ASP A 559 -59.96 -3.15 14.07
N GLY A 560 -58.81 -2.50 13.84
CA GLY A 560 -58.29 -1.48 14.79
C GLY A 560 -57.21 -1.89 15.81
N PRO A 561 -56.24 -0.99 16.14
CA PRO A 561 -54.91 -1.38 16.58
C PRO A 561 -54.78 -1.44 18.12
N THR A 562 -54.10 -2.46 18.65
CA THR A 562 -53.76 -2.50 20.09
C THR A 562 -52.26 -2.40 20.33
N LEU A 563 -51.94 -1.31 21.03
CA LEU A 563 -50.69 -0.85 21.63
C LEU A 563 -49.77 -1.94 22.21
N ALA A 564 -48.48 -1.74 21.94
CA ALA A 564 -47.35 -2.44 22.51
C ALA A 564 -47.33 -2.39 24.05
N ARG A 565 -47.04 -3.54 24.69
CA ARG A 565 -46.62 -3.62 26.09
C ARG A 565 -45.09 -3.66 26.17
N PRO A 566 -44.46 -2.90 27.10
CA PRO A 566 -43.01 -2.76 27.18
C PRO A 566 -42.33 -3.93 27.89
N LEU A 567 -41.13 -4.28 27.39
CA LEU A 567 -40.18 -5.22 27.97
C LEU A 567 -39.59 -4.69 29.31
N PRO A 568 -39.20 -5.58 30.24
CA PRO A 568 -38.71 -5.20 31.56
C PRO A 568 -37.29 -4.58 31.52
N ARG A 569 -37.08 -3.60 32.41
CA ARG A 569 -35.81 -2.85 32.60
C ARG A 569 -34.70 -3.73 33.22
N PRO A 570 -33.42 -3.49 32.87
CA PRO A 570 -32.27 -4.12 33.53
C PRO A 570 -31.97 -3.50 34.91
N PRO A 571 -31.33 -4.24 35.84
CA PRO A 571 -31.01 -3.75 37.17
C PRO A 571 -29.86 -2.73 37.18
N ALA A 572 -29.93 -1.83 38.16
CA ALA A 572 -29.11 -0.65 38.33
C ALA A 572 -27.72 -0.92 38.93
N HIS A 573 -26.74 -0.19 38.38
CA HIS A 573 -25.55 0.40 39.01
C HIS A 573 -24.90 -0.32 40.20
N THR A 574 -23.74 -0.94 39.95
CA THR A 574 -22.69 -1.13 40.96
C THR A 574 -21.54 -0.16 40.64
N GLN A 575 -21.13 0.61 41.65
CA GLN A 575 -20.10 1.63 41.61
C GLN A 575 -18.73 1.02 41.28
N LEU A 576 -18.02 1.58 40.29
CA LEU A 576 -16.62 1.31 40.00
C LEU A 576 -15.73 2.17 40.92
N PRO A 577 -14.71 1.62 41.60
CA PRO A 577 -13.76 2.44 42.34
C PRO A 577 -12.76 3.10 41.39
N THR A 578 -12.70 4.43 41.48
CA THR A 578 -11.62 5.27 40.93
C THR A 578 -10.35 5.09 41.76
N HIS A 579 -9.34 4.41 41.23
CA HIS A 579 -7.94 4.60 41.63
C HIS A 579 -7.02 4.20 40.47
N VAL A 580 -6.37 5.21 39.89
CA VAL A 580 -5.26 5.05 38.94
C VAL A 580 -3.96 5.13 39.74
N PRO A 581 -3.12 4.08 39.79
CA PRO A 581 -1.74 4.20 40.23
C PRO A 581 -0.82 4.60 39.04
N PRO A 582 0.28 5.33 39.29
CA PRO A 582 1.19 5.78 38.24
C PRO A 582 2.01 4.62 37.66
N LEU A 583 2.18 4.62 36.34
CA LEU A 583 3.05 3.70 35.60
C LEU A 583 4.52 3.96 35.94
N GLN A 584 5.12 3.04 36.72
CA GLN A 584 6.57 2.89 36.83
C GLN A 584 7.11 2.10 35.65
N GLY A 585 8.28 2.51 35.15
CA GLY A 585 8.92 2.02 33.93
C GLY A 585 9.19 0.52 33.92
N VAL A 586 8.88 -0.10 32.78
CA VAL A 586 9.30 -1.47 32.46
C VAL A 586 10.79 -1.44 32.11
N ARG A 587 11.59 -2.08 32.96
CA ARG A 587 12.99 -2.44 32.67
C ARG A 587 13.04 -3.46 31.53
N SER A 588 13.86 -3.20 30.53
CA SER A 588 14.26 -4.16 29.49
C SER A 588 14.95 -5.39 30.10
N PRO A 589 14.72 -6.61 29.58
CA PRO A 589 15.46 -7.80 30.01
C PRO A 589 16.90 -7.77 29.47
N PRO A 590 17.87 -8.43 30.14
CA PRO A 590 19.25 -8.47 29.68
C PRO A 590 19.39 -9.32 28.42
N ARG A 591 20.10 -8.78 27.42
CA ARG A 591 20.54 -9.51 26.23
C ARG A 591 21.58 -10.56 26.64
N THR A 592 21.29 -11.83 26.39
CA THR A 592 22.30 -12.89 26.34
C THR A 592 23.08 -12.81 25.01
N PRO A 593 24.40 -13.09 25.01
CA PRO A 593 25.19 -13.09 23.79
C PRO A 593 24.99 -14.39 23.02
N THR A 594 24.48 -14.30 21.78
CA THR A 594 24.52 -15.39 20.82
C THR A 594 25.96 -15.57 20.32
N ALA A 595 26.56 -16.70 20.70
CA ALA A 595 27.79 -17.20 20.11
C ALA A 595 27.53 -17.60 18.65
N TYR A 596 28.22 -16.95 17.72
CA TYR A 596 28.37 -17.44 16.36
C TYR A 596 29.33 -18.64 16.38
N GLY A 597 28.80 -19.83 16.09
CA GLY A 597 29.59 -20.99 15.74
C GLY A 597 30.10 -20.85 14.30
N SER A 598 31.38 -20.54 14.13
CA SER A 598 32.08 -20.70 12.86
C SER A 598 32.51 -22.16 12.73
N GLY A 599 31.78 -22.93 11.93
CA GLY A 599 32.16 -24.26 11.48
C GLY A 599 33.35 -24.17 10.51
N ALA A 600 34.38 -24.95 10.81
CA ALA A 600 35.57 -25.12 10.02
C ALA A 600 35.28 -25.70 8.62
N SER A 601 35.94 -25.16 7.60
CA SER A 601 36.27 -25.88 6.38
C SER A 601 37.76 -25.69 6.10
N LEU A 602 38.40 -26.83 5.87
CA LEU A 602 39.84 -27.06 5.75
C LEU A 602 40.40 -26.61 4.39
N SER A 603 41.71 -26.31 4.44
CA SER A 603 42.70 -26.55 3.38
C SER A 603 42.76 -25.57 2.21
N GLN A 604 43.78 -24.69 2.22
CA GLN A 604 44.96 -24.82 1.35
C GLN A 604 45.94 -23.66 1.62
N ALA A 605 47.19 -24.01 1.93
CA ALA A 605 48.32 -23.08 2.01
C ALA A 605 48.90 -22.83 0.60
N PRO A 606 49.58 -21.69 0.41
CA PRO A 606 50.89 -21.78 -0.20
C PRO A 606 51.97 -20.99 0.58
N THR A 607 53.06 -21.73 0.78
CA THR A 607 54.46 -21.34 0.89
C THR A 607 54.85 -19.97 0.33
N VAL A 608 55.61 -19.20 1.13
CA VAL A 608 56.55 -18.17 0.66
C VAL A 608 57.96 -18.58 1.13
N PRO A 609 58.98 -18.60 0.26
CA PRO A 609 60.36 -18.80 0.66
C PRO A 609 61.12 -17.47 0.85
N ALA A 610 62.04 -17.52 1.82
CA ALA A 610 63.21 -16.68 2.09
C ALA A 610 63.00 -15.19 2.42
#